data_AF-A0A934HBN0-F1
#
_entry.id   AF-A0A934HBN0-F1
#
_cell.length_a   1.000
_cell.length_b   1.000
_cell.length_c   1.000
_cell.angle_alpha   90.00
_cell.angle_beta   90.00
_cell.angle_gamma   90.00
#
_symmetry.space_group_name_H-M   'P 1'
#
loop_
_entity.id
_entity.type
_entity.pdbx_description
1 polymer ?
#
loop_
_entity_poly.entity_id
_entity_poly.type
_entity_poly.pdbx_seq_one_letter_code
_entity_poly.pdbx_strand_id
1 'polypeptide(L)'
;MDVQAILERYQALIAAELQTSIRSGQAELAPFYDMMRYHLGWLDSSFRPTTADPGKRLRPTLCLLTCEAAGGEVERAAPAAAALELMHNFS
;
A
#
# COMPACT_ATOMS: atom_id res chain seq x y z
N MET A 1 0.73 0.52 24.45
CA MET A 1 0.20 0.62 23.08
C MET A 1 0.13 -0.79 22.52
N ASP A 2 -1.03 -1.18 22.01
CA ASP A 2 -1.19 -2.46 21.32
C ASP A 2 -0.56 -2.34 19.91
N VAL A 3 0.21 -3.36 19.51
CA VAL A 3 0.86 -3.43 18.20
C VAL A 3 -0.20 -3.44 17.09
N GLN A 4 -1.31 -4.14 17.32
CA GLN A 4 -2.39 -4.24 16.34
C GLN A 4 -3.02 -2.87 16.07
N ALA A 5 -3.26 -2.08 17.13
CA ALA A 5 -3.79 -0.73 17.00
C ALA A 5 -2.86 0.21 16.20
N ILE A 6 -1.53 0.05 16.31
CA ILE A 6 -0.58 0.84 15.51
C ILE A 6 -0.64 0.46 14.02
N LEU A 7 -0.77 -0.84 13.71
CA LEU A 7 -0.90 -1.32 12.34
C LEU A 7 -2.20 -0.82 11.68
N GLU A 8 -3.30 -0.86 12.42
CA GLU A 8 -4.62 -0.41 11.94
C GLU A 8 -4.67 1.11 11.71
N ARG A 9 -4.00 1.89 12.57
CA ARG A 9 -3.98 3.35 12.50
C ARG A 9 -3.59 3.90 11.13
N TYR A 10 -2.63 3.27 10.45
CA TYR A 10 -2.11 3.76 9.18
C TYR A 10 -2.65 3.02 7.96
N GLN A 11 -3.48 2.00 8.16
CA GLN A 11 -3.89 1.08 7.09
C GLN A 11 -4.61 1.82 5.94
N ALA A 12 -5.50 2.76 6.28
CA ALA A 12 -6.25 3.54 5.30
C ALA A 12 -5.35 4.45 4.45
N LEU A 13 -4.40 5.15 5.10
CA LEU A 13 -3.45 6.03 4.42
C LEU A 13 -2.55 5.25 3.45
N ILE A 14 -1.99 4.13 3.92
CA ILE A 14 -1.16 3.24 3.09
C ILE A 14 -1.98 2.68 1.91
N ALA A 15 -3.22 2.25 2.15
CA ALA A 15 -4.08 1.71 1.09
C ALA A 15 -4.37 2.76 0.01
N ALA A 16 -4.74 3.98 0.41
CA ALA A 16 -5.04 5.07 -0.51
C ALA A 16 -3.81 5.47 -1.35
N GLU A 17 -2.63 5.52 -0.74
CA GLU A 17 -1.39 5.86 -1.45
C GLU A 17 -0.97 4.77 -2.44
N LEU A 18 -1.05 3.49 -2.04
CA LEU A 18 -0.81 2.37 -2.96
C LEU A 18 -1.78 2.40 -4.15
N GLN A 19 -3.07 2.60 -3.90
CA GLN A 19 -4.08 2.71 -4.95
C GLN A 19 -3.87 3.92 -5.86
N THR A 20 -3.25 5.00 -5.35
CA THR A 20 -2.88 6.17 -6.13
C THR A 20 -1.66 5.89 -7.00
N SER A 21 -0.67 5.20 -6.44
CA SER A 21 0.57 4.81 -7.13
C SER A 21 0.33 3.79 -8.25
N ILE A 22 -0.64 2.87 -8.09
CA ILE A 22 -0.96 1.80 -9.05
C ILE A 22 -2.18 2.19 -9.91
N ARG A 23 -2.10 3.37 -10.54
CA ARG A 23 -3.06 3.82 -11.55
C ARG A 23 -2.40 3.83 -12.91
N SER A 24 -3.08 3.25 -13.90
CA SER A 24 -2.66 3.38 -15.28
C SER A 24 -2.96 4.79 -15.77
N GLY A 25 -1.94 5.50 -16.25
CA GLY A 25 -2.10 6.78 -16.95
C GLY A 25 -2.47 6.63 -18.43
N GLN A 26 -2.39 5.42 -18.98
CA GLN A 26 -2.55 5.11 -20.41
C GLN A 26 -3.39 3.83 -20.58
N ALA A 27 -4.31 3.78 -21.54
CA ALA A 27 -5.21 2.64 -21.69
C ALA A 27 -4.46 1.35 -22.07
N GLU A 28 -3.39 1.50 -22.85
CA GLU A 28 -2.54 0.42 -23.35
C GLU A 28 -1.78 -0.30 -22.23
N LEU A 29 -1.52 0.40 -21.12
CA LEU A 29 -0.82 -0.15 -19.97
C LEU A 29 -1.76 -0.82 -18.96
N ALA A 30 -3.08 -0.70 -19.11
CA ALA A 30 -4.05 -1.23 -18.16
C ALA A 30 -3.84 -2.71 -17.80
N PRO A 31 -3.54 -3.63 -18.74
CA PRO A 31 -3.31 -5.04 -18.41
C PRO A 31 -2.12 -5.25 -17.45
N PHE A 32 -1.04 -4.45 -17.57
CA PHE A 32 0.12 -4.56 -16.67
C PHE A 32 -0.23 -4.09 -15.25
N TYR A 33 -1.03 -3.02 -15.13
CA TYR A 33 -1.51 -2.56 -13.83
C TYR A 33 -2.48 -3.57 -13.21
N ASP A 34 -3.30 -4.26 -14.00
CA ASP A 34 -4.21 -5.30 -13.49
C ASP A 34 -3.43 -6.53 -12.97
N MET A 35 -2.32 -6.89 -13.61
CA MET A 35 -1.40 -7.90 -13.06
C MET A 35 -0.83 -7.49 -11.69
N MET A 36 -0.42 -6.22 -11.53
CA MET A 36 0.06 -5.72 -10.24
C MET A 36 -1.04 -5.73 -9.17
N ARG A 37 -2.26 -5.33 -9.53
CA ARG A 37 -3.42 -5.34 -8.61
C ARG A 37 -3.84 -6.75 -8.22
N TYR A 38 -3.75 -7.71 -9.14
CA TYR A 38 -3.94 -9.13 -8.85
C TYR A 38 -2.89 -9.64 -7.85
N HIS A 39 -1.61 -9.34 -8.08
CA HIS A 39 -0.51 -9.72 -7.17
C HIS A 39 -0.70 -9.16 -5.76
N LEU A 40 -1.21 -7.94 -5.65
CA LEU A 40 -1.54 -7.29 -4.38
C LEU A 40 -2.87 -7.75 -3.75
N GLY A 41 -3.55 -8.72 -4.37
CA GLY A 41 -4.80 -9.29 -3.89
C GLY A 41 -6.03 -8.38 -4.05
N TRP A 42 -5.94 -7.34 -4.87
CA TRP A 42 -7.07 -6.43 -5.13
C TRP A 42 -7.99 -6.97 -6.23
N LEU A 43 -7.47 -7.85 -7.10
CA LEU A 43 -8.22 -8.53 -8.15
C LEU A 43 -8.15 -10.06 -7.98
N ASP A 44 -9.18 -10.77 -8.43
CA ASP A 44 -9.20 -12.22 -8.56
C ASP A 44 -8.55 -12.70 -9.87
N SER A 45 -8.49 -14.02 -10.11
CA SER A 45 -7.91 -14.61 -11.33
C SER A 45 -8.69 -14.29 -12.62
N SER A 46 -9.88 -13.70 -12.49
CA SER A 46 -10.68 -13.18 -13.61
C SER A 46 -10.57 -11.65 -13.72
N PHE A 47 -9.60 -11.04 -13.03
CA PHE A 47 -9.38 -9.59 -12.94
C PHE A 47 -10.58 -8.78 -12.41
N ARG A 48 -11.38 -9.38 -11.51
CA ARG A 48 -12.50 -8.69 -10.84
C ARG A 48 -12.10 -8.27 -9.43
N PRO A 49 -12.61 -7.13 -8.91
CA PRO A 49 -12.34 -6.71 -7.54
C PRO A 49 -12.63 -7.80 -6.52
N THR A 50 -11.71 -8.00 -5.58
CA THR A 50 -11.86 -8.93 -4.47
C THR A 50 -11.31 -8.32 -3.19
N THR A 51 -11.67 -8.92 -2.05
CA THR A 51 -11.16 -8.52 -0.74
C THR A 51 -10.23 -9.61 -0.23
N ALA A 52 -8.93 -9.43 -0.45
CA ALA A 52 -7.90 -10.26 0.17
C ALA A 52 -7.35 -9.58 1.44
N ASP A 53 -6.69 -10.37 2.29
CA ASP A 53 -5.92 -9.84 3.42
C ASP A 53 -4.81 -8.92 2.88
N PRO A 54 -4.80 -7.62 3.23
CA PRO A 54 -3.79 -6.66 2.78
C PRO A 54 -2.40 -6.91 3.39
N GLY A 55 -2.25 -7.97 4.19
CA GLY A 55 -1.03 -8.33 4.89
C GLY A 55 -0.79 -7.43 6.09
N LYS A 56 0.30 -7.72 6.82
CA LYS A 56 0.64 -7.04 8.08
C LYS A 56 1.11 -5.60 7.87
N ARG A 57 1.52 -5.22 6.65
CA ARG A 57 1.99 -3.86 6.30
C ARG A 57 3.01 -3.29 7.29
N LEU A 58 3.90 -4.14 7.80
CA LEU A 58 4.82 -3.78 8.88
C LEU A 58 5.80 -2.69 8.45
N ARG A 59 6.37 -2.81 7.24
CA ARG A 59 7.34 -1.85 6.70
C ARG A 59 6.75 -0.45 6.49
N PRO A 60 5.63 -0.27 5.77
CA PRO A 60 5.03 1.05 5.62
C PRO A 60 4.57 1.64 6.96
N THR A 61 4.03 0.83 7.88
CA THR A 61 3.68 1.30 9.23
C THR A 61 4.88 1.79 10.02
N LEU A 62 6.00 1.06 9.99
CA LEU A 62 7.23 1.51 10.65
C LEU A 62 7.74 2.84 10.08
N CYS A 63 7.69 3.02 8.75
CA CYS A 63 8.06 4.27 8.11
C CYS A 63 7.22 5.45 8.61
N LEU A 64 5.89 5.30 8.64
CA LEU A 64 4.98 6.34 9.11
C LEU A 64 5.13 6.62 10.61
N LEU A 65 5.29 5.56 11.41
CA LEU A 65 5.54 5.69 12.84
C LEU A 65 6.85 6.43 13.13
N THR A 66 7.91 6.16 12.37
CA THR A 66 9.19 6.88 12.49
C THR A 66 9.04 8.35 12.11
N CYS A 67 8.28 8.67 11.06
CA CYS A 67 7.99 10.05 10.68
C CYS A 67 7.25 10.79 11.82
N GLU A 68 6.19 10.18 12.36
CA GLU A 68 5.42 10.72 13.48
C GLU A 68 6.31 10.93 14.72
N ALA A 69 7.14 9.94 15.07
CA ALA A 69 8.03 10.00 16.23
C ALA A 69 9.10 11.11 16.08
N ALA A 70 9.48 11.46 14.85
CA ALA A 70 10.37 12.57 14.55
C ALA A 70 9.66 13.94 14.50
N GLY A 71 8.34 14.00 14.77
CA GLY A 71 7.53 15.22 14.71
C GLY A 71 7.10 15.61 13.29
N GLY A 72 7.16 14.69 12.33
CA GLY A 72 6.74 14.90 10.95
C GLY A 72 5.26 14.61 10.70
N GLU A 73 4.73 15.19 9.64
CA GLU A 73 3.39 14.89 9.11
C GLU A 73 3.42 13.57 8.32
N VAL A 74 2.61 12.60 8.76
CA VAL A 74 2.61 11.23 8.21
C VAL A 74 2.14 11.19 6.76
N GLU A 75 1.27 12.10 6.35
CA GLU A 75 0.77 12.24 4.97
C GLU A 75 1.92 12.54 4.00
N ARG A 76 2.93 13.29 4.42
CA ARG A 76 4.12 13.57 3.60
C ARG A 76 5.04 12.35 3.47
N ALA A 77 4.95 11.40 4.40
CA ALA A 77 5.70 10.15 4.36
C ALA A 77 4.93 9.01 3.67
N ALA A 78 3.65 9.20 3.32
CA ALA A 78 2.84 8.18 2.66
C ALA A 78 3.48 7.65 1.36
N PRO A 79 4.03 8.49 0.45
CA PRO A 79 4.67 7.98 -0.77
C PRO A 79 5.89 7.10 -0.47
N ALA A 80 6.66 7.42 0.56
CA ALA A 80 7.80 6.62 0.99
C ALA A 80 7.35 5.27 1.57
N ALA A 81 6.28 5.27 2.37
CA ALA A 81 5.68 4.05 2.90
C ALA A 81 5.16 3.15 1.77
N ALA A 82 4.44 3.70 0.79
CA ALA A 82 3.98 2.96 -0.39
C ALA A 82 5.14 2.38 -1.19
N ALA A 83 6.21 3.15 -1.42
CA ALA A 83 7.41 2.68 -2.12
C ALA A 83 8.06 1.47 -1.42
N LEU A 84 8.15 1.47 -0.08
CA LEU A 84 8.67 0.34 0.68
C LEU A 84 7.82 -0.93 0.49
N GLU A 85 6.50 -0.79 0.48
CA GLU A 85 5.60 -1.92 0.28
C GLU A 85 5.65 -2.44 -1.16
N LEU A 86 5.74 -1.56 -2.16
CA LEU A 86 5.92 -1.94 -3.57
C LEU A 86 7.25 -2.67 -3.79
N MET A 87 8.34 -2.16 -3.21
CA MET A 87 9.65 -2.79 -3.28
C MET A 87 9.65 -4.17 -2.61
N HIS A 88 8.93 -4.31 -1.49
CA HIS A 88 8.74 -5.59 -0.82
C HIS A 88 7.99 -6.59 -1.70
N ASN A 89 6.97 -6.15 -2.43
CA ASN A 89 6.17 -7.01 -3.31
C ASN A 89 6.91 -7.37 -4.62
N PHE A 90 8.01 -6.69 -4.94
CA PHE A 90 8.85 -6.99 -6.10
C PHE A 90 9.82 -8.16 -5.86
N SER A 91 10.29 -8.35 -4.62
CA SER A 91 11.20 -9.44 -4.23
C SER A 91 10.47 -10.74 -3.90
#